data_AF-A0A4R2D0F8-F1
#
_entry.id   AF-A0A4R2D0F8-F1
#
_cell.length_a   1.000
_cell.length_b   1.000
_cell.length_c   1.000
_cell.angle_alpha   90.00
_cell.angle_beta   90.00
_cell.angle_gamma   90.00
#
_symmetry.space_group_name_H-M   'P 1'
#
loop_
_entity.id
_entity.type
_entity.pdbx_description
1 polymer ?
#
loop_
_entity_poly.entity_id
_entity_poly.type
_entity_poly.pdbx_seq_one_letter_code
_entity_poly.pdbx_strand_id
1 'polypeptide(L)'
;MKKLVAAGVFSLAAVAGMVGPISASPLFPLANGFLPAQSERAEKGNVILAQAMDPRVGQLEEQIRSLNGRIEEMSYQLLQMQEQLRKTQEDNEYRFQDLESGKSGGSGKSGALDKPVNGGTADQQIASNRVPAGDTAGTDTLDQSTGGGALPQELGSIRFDENGNPIGADANPDLDNRSASIGNDNSLPGVEDGLPQASQSSSASLDNPDDLYQVAYGHVLSGDYQLAEREFRDYLDIFPKGEKAADANFWLGEAQYSQGNFNEAAKTFLNAHQTFSKSKKAPEMLLKLGMSLAALDNRETACATLREVNKRYPDASKAVKSKVSSEQSRLSC
;
A
#
# COMPACT_ATOMS: atom_id res chain seq x y z
N MET A 1 44.47 39.32 -5.17
CA MET A 1 44.75 39.61 -3.75
C MET A 1 44.01 40.86 -3.30
N LYS A 2 42.97 40.73 -2.46
CA LYS A 2 42.71 41.52 -1.26
C LYS A 2 41.32 41.17 -0.71
N LYS A 3 41.34 40.70 0.53
CA LYS A 3 40.23 40.23 1.37
C LYS A 3 39.52 41.43 1.99
N LEU A 4 38.21 41.34 2.24
CA LEU A 4 37.58 41.97 3.39
C LEU A 4 36.48 41.07 3.96
N VAL A 5 36.70 40.67 5.21
CA VAL A 5 35.80 39.98 6.13
C VAL A 5 35.21 41.06 7.04
N ALA A 6 33.91 41.00 7.35
CA ALA A 6 33.32 41.74 8.45
C ALA A 6 32.37 40.83 9.23
N ALA A 7 32.81 40.51 10.44
CA ALA A 7 32.05 39.82 11.48
C ALA A 7 31.17 40.83 12.23
N GLY A 8 29.97 40.40 12.63
CA GLY A 8 29.10 41.11 13.57
C GLY A 8 28.63 40.16 14.67
N VAL A 9 29.19 40.32 15.86
CA VAL A 9 28.84 39.63 17.11
C VAL A 9 28.20 40.66 18.04
N PHE A 10 26.96 40.45 18.50
CA PHE A 10 26.30 41.06 19.67
C PHE A 10 24.92 40.37 19.79
N SER A 11 24.35 39.95 20.90
CA SER A 11 24.70 40.10 22.31
C SER A 11 23.99 39.02 23.12
N LEU A 12 24.62 38.62 24.23
CA LEU A 12 24.16 37.67 25.24
C LEU A 12 23.16 38.38 26.19
N ALA A 13 22.04 37.75 26.54
CA ALA A 13 21.24 38.14 27.70
C ALA A 13 20.69 36.88 28.39
N ALA A 14 21.36 36.49 29.47
CA ALA A 14 20.91 35.50 30.43
C ALA A 14 20.05 36.21 31.50
N VAL A 15 18.89 35.63 31.84
CA VAL A 15 18.19 35.92 33.10
C VAL A 15 17.86 34.59 33.77
N ALA A 16 18.35 34.44 34.99
CA ALA A 16 18.14 33.33 35.90
C ALA A 16 17.29 33.78 37.10
N GLY A 17 16.59 32.82 37.73
CA GLY A 17 15.92 32.94 39.04
C GLY A 17 14.39 33.11 38.92
N MET A 18 13.52 32.52 39.75
CA MET A 18 13.65 31.88 41.07
C MET A 18 12.50 30.90 41.36
N VAL A 19 12.68 30.10 42.41
CA VAL A 19 11.89 28.98 42.95
C VAL A 19 10.83 29.43 43.97
N GLY A 20 9.63 28.83 43.90
CA GLY A 20 8.68 28.55 45.02
C GLY A 20 7.87 29.71 45.64
N PRO A 21 6.87 29.45 46.54
CA PRO A 21 6.40 28.16 47.07
C PRO A 21 4.87 27.91 46.96
N ILE A 22 4.52 26.66 47.26
CA ILE A 22 3.17 26.11 47.51
C ILE A 22 2.54 26.83 48.71
N SER A 23 1.26 27.20 48.62
CA SER A 23 0.44 27.58 49.78
C SER A 23 -0.83 26.76 49.80
N ALA A 24 -1.00 26.07 50.93
CA ALA A 24 -2.12 25.22 51.28
C ALA A 24 -3.11 25.96 52.18
N SER A 25 -4.32 25.40 52.26
CA SER A 25 -5.31 25.48 53.36
C SER A 25 -6.34 26.63 53.30
N PRO A 26 -7.51 26.54 54.00
CA PRO A 26 -8.08 25.41 54.74
C PRO A 26 -9.57 25.10 54.46
N LEU A 27 -9.99 23.99 55.09
CA LEU A 27 -11.30 23.37 55.27
C LEU A 27 -12.29 24.19 56.15
N PHE A 28 -13.58 24.22 55.73
CA PHE A 28 -14.86 24.26 56.51
C PHE A 28 -15.13 25.39 57.56
N PRO A 29 -16.39 25.56 58.06
CA PRO A 29 -17.72 25.14 57.58
C PRO A 29 -18.81 26.25 57.55
N LEU A 30 -19.97 25.88 56.99
CA LEU A 30 -21.28 26.52 57.08
C LEU A 30 -21.77 26.74 58.53
N ALA A 31 -22.27 27.94 58.85
CA ALA A 31 -23.33 28.14 59.86
C ALA A 31 -24.01 29.52 59.74
N ASN A 32 -25.34 29.47 59.72
CA ASN A 32 -26.41 30.49 59.81
C ASN A 32 -26.12 31.89 60.38
N GLY A 33 -26.85 32.89 59.86
CA GLY A 33 -27.27 34.06 60.66
C GLY A 33 -27.78 35.29 59.89
N PHE A 34 -29.11 35.42 59.77
CA PHE A 34 -29.93 36.64 59.94
C PHE A 34 -29.33 38.05 59.69
N LEU A 35 -29.83 38.75 58.66
CA LEU A 35 -30.54 40.07 58.69
C LEU A 35 -30.56 40.75 57.29
N PRO A 36 -31.63 41.50 56.94
CA PRO A 36 -31.74 42.19 55.66
C PRO A 36 -31.39 43.68 55.78
N ALA A 37 -30.62 44.23 54.84
CA ALA A 37 -30.55 45.68 54.64
C ALA A 37 -30.06 46.05 53.23
N GLN A 38 -30.97 46.74 52.53
CA GLN A 38 -30.75 47.88 51.64
C GLN A 38 -29.86 47.76 50.38
N SER A 39 -30.52 48.13 49.28
CA SER A 39 -30.03 48.43 47.95
C SER A 39 -28.90 49.48 47.93
N GLU A 40 -27.73 49.08 47.43
CA GLU A 40 -26.78 49.98 46.77
C GLU A 40 -26.59 49.59 45.30
N ARG A 41 -26.52 50.63 44.47
CA ARG A 41 -26.56 50.60 43.01
C ARG A 41 -25.19 51.03 42.49
N ALA A 42 -24.38 50.09 42.01
CA ALA A 42 -23.27 50.21 41.05
C ALA A 42 -22.54 48.87 41.11
N GLU A 43 -22.31 48.13 40.04
CA GLU A 43 -21.35 48.43 38.99
C GLU A 43 -21.63 47.45 37.84
N LYS A 44 -21.51 47.90 36.59
CA LYS A 44 -21.62 47.05 35.39
C LYS A 44 -20.47 46.03 35.40
N GLY A 45 -20.71 44.87 36.00
CA GLY A 45 -19.88 43.69 35.79
C GLY A 45 -20.01 43.28 34.33
N ASN A 46 -18.92 43.44 33.57
CA ASN A 46 -18.76 42.79 32.28
C ASN A 46 -18.89 41.29 32.53
N VAL A 47 -20.04 40.72 32.22
CA VAL A 47 -20.22 39.28 32.12
C VAL A 47 -19.37 38.86 30.93
N ILE A 48 -18.13 38.44 31.17
CA ILE A 48 -17.37 37.69 30.18
C ILE A 48 -18.05 36.33 30.13
N LEU A 49 -19.06 36.28 29.27
CA LEU A 49 -19.68 35.07 28.78
C LEU A 49 -18.55 34.18 28.25
N ALA A 50 -18.35 33.04 28.90
CA ALA A 50 -17.55 31.94 28.39
C ALA A 50 -18.26 31.34 27.16
N GLN A 51 -18.33 32.12 26.09
CA GLN A 51 -18.64 31.72 24.73
C GLN A 51 -17.45 32.10 23.86
N ALA A 52 -16.26 31.63 24.26
CA ALA A 52 -15.20 31.44 23.30
C ALA A 52 -15.53 30.17 22.51
N MET A 53 -16.42 30.31 21.51
CA MET A 53 -16.46 29.37 20.40
C MET A 53 -15.06 29.45 19.78
N ASP A 54 -14.24 28.44 20.03
CA ASP A 54 -12.87 28.38 19.54
C ASP A 54 -12.94 28.48 18.00
N PRO A 55 -12.42 29.54 17.36
CA PRO A 55 -12.54 29.75 15.92
C PRO A 55 -11.93 28.61 15.10
N ARG A 56 -11.10 27.76 15.72
CA ARG A 56 -10.60 26.52 15.14
C ARG A 56 -11.66 25.46 14.91
N VAL A 57 -12.64 25.33 15.81
CA VAL A 57 -13.69 24.30 15.70
C VAL A 57 -14.63 24.65 14.54
N GLY A 58 -15.04 25.91 14.43
CA GLY A 58 -15.84 26.38 13.29
C GLY A 58 -15.12 26.23 11.95
N GLN A 59 -13.80 26.47 11.91
CA GLN A 59 -13.02 26.23 10.70
C GLN A 59 -12.91 24.74 10.34
N LEU A 60 -12.82 23.85 11.35
CA LEU A 60 -12.75 22.40 11.13
C LEU A 60 -14.09 21.83 10.66
N GLU A 61 -15.21 22.31 11.21
CA GLU A 61 -16.56 21.93 10.79
C GLU A 61 -16.85 22.34 9.34
N GLU A 62 -16.45 23.56 8.94
CA GLU A 62 -16.58 24.02 7.56
C GLU A 62 -15.66 23.24 6.61
N GLN A 63 -14.49 22.82 7.09
CA GLN A 63 -13.58 21.97 6.32
C GLN A 63 -14.12 20.55 6.14
N ILE A 64 -14.78 19.99 7.15
CA ILE A 64 -15.45 18.68 7.05
C ILE A 64 -16.65 18.78 6.10
N ARG A 65 -17.43 19.86 6.17
CA ARG A 65 -18.55 20.09 5.26
C ARG A 65 -18.08 20.23 3.80
N SER A 66 -17.01 20.98 3.56
CA SER A 66 -16.43 21.13 2.21
C SER A 66 -15.74 19.86 1.71
N LEU A 67 -15.09 19.08 2.58
CA LEU A 67 -14.54 17.77 2.23
C LEU A 67 -15.64 16.78 1.86
N ASN A 68 -16.74 16.73 2.60
CA ASN A 68 -17.89 15.88 2.28
C ASN A 68 -18.52 16.28 0.95
N GLY A 69 -18.67 17.59 0.68
CA GLY A 69 -19.14 18.07 -0.63
C GLY A 69 -18.22 17.65 -1.79
N ARG A 70 -16.90 17.69 -1.60
CA ARG A 70 -15.94 17.19 -2.61
C ARG A 70 -16.00 15.68 -2.78
N ILE A 71 -16.28 14.92 -1.72
CA ILE A 71 -16.48 13.46 -1.81
C ILE A 71 -17.73 13.15 -2.62
N GLU A 72 -18.81 13.90 -2.46
CA GLU A 72 -20.04 13.77 -3.24
C GLU A 72 -19.83 14.15 -4.72
N GLU A 73 -19.06 15.20 -4.99
CA GLU A 73 -18.68 15.57 -6.36
C GLU A 73 -17.83 14.47 -7.02
N MET A 74 -16.84 13.92 -6.30
CA MET A 74 -16.02 12.82 -6.81
C MET A 74 -16.81 11.51 -6.93
N SER A 75 -17.80 11.25 -6.08
CA SER A 75 -18.64 10.06 -6.20
C SER A 75 -19.55 10.16 -7.43
N TYR A 76 -20.08 11.35 -7.71
CA TYR A 76 -20.83 11.63 -8.92
C TYR A 76 -19.96 11.47 -10.18
N GLN A 77 -18.73 11.98 -10.14
CA GLN A 77 -17.77 11.81 -11.24
C GLN A 77 -17.43 10.32 -11.48
N LEU A 78 -17.31 9.51 -10.44
CA LEU A 78 -17.11 8.05 -10.57
C LEU A 78 -18.32 7.36 -11.20
N LEU A 79 -19.53 7.70 -10.78
CA LEU A 79 -20.76 7.17 -11.38
C LEU A 79 -20.83 7.52 -12.87
N GLN A 80 -20.47 8.75 -13.24
CA GLN A 80 -20.47 9.20 -14.62
C GLN A 80 -19.40 8.50 -15.46
N MET A 81 -18.20 8.27 -14.90
CA MET A 81 -17.14 7.54 -15.57
C MET A 81 -17.50 6.06 -15.78
N GLN A 82 -18.10 5.41 -14.78
CA GLN A 82 -18.58 4.03 -14.91
C GLN A 82 -19.65 3.91 -16.00
N GLU A 83 -20.57 4.87 -16.07
CA GLU A 83 -21.58 4.92 -17.14
C GLU A 83 -20.94 5.15 -18.51
N GLN A 84 -19.88 5.98 -18.58
CA GLN A 84 -19.10 6.16 -19.81
C GLN A 84 -18.38 4.87 -20.23
N LEU A 85 -17.78 4.14 -19.30
CA LEU A 85 -17.14 2.84 -19.57
C LEU A 85 -18.16 1.81 -20.01
N ARG A 86 -19.33 1.76 -19.37
CA ARG A 86 -20.44 0.87 -19.75
C ARG A 86 -20.90 1.18 -21.18
N LYS A 87 -21.19 2.45 -21.47
CA LYS A 87 -21.60 2.92 -22.79
C LYS A 87 -20.55 2.67 -23.87
N THR A 88 -19.26 2.83 -23.54
CA THR A 88 -18.16 2.55 -24.47
C THR A 88 -18.01 1.06 -24.71
N GLN A 89 -18.20 0.22 -23.69
CA GLN A 89 -18.22 -1.24 -23.85
C GLN A 89 -19.40 -1.67 -24.72
N GLU A 90 -20.59 -1.11 -24.51
CA GLU A 90 -21.77 -1.37 -25.34
C GLU A 90 -21.57 -0.92 -26.80
N ASP A 91 -20.94 0.24 -27.03
CA ASP A 91 -20.63 0.73 -28.37
C ASP A 91 -19.62 -0.19 -29.09
N ASN A 92 -18.58 -0.64 -28.37
CA ASN A 92 -17.62 -1.60 -28.90
C ASN A 92 -18.28 -2.94 -29.22
N GLU A 93 -19.14 -3.46 -28.35
CA GLU A 93 -19.90 -4.70 -28.56
C GLU A 93 -20.82 -4.57 -29.78
N TYR A 94 -21.55 -3.46 -29.91
CA TYR A 94 -22.42 -3.20 -31.05
C TYR A 94 -21.63 -3.14 -32.36
N ARG A 95 -20.47 -2.48 -32.38
CA ARG A 95 -19.59 -2.44 -33.56
C ARG A 95 -19.00 -3.80 -33.89
N PHE A 96 -18.65 -4.61 -32.89
CA PHE A 96 -18.20 -5.98 -33.11
C PHE A 96 -19.32 -6.84 -33.71
N GLN A 97 -20.54 -6.69 -33.21
CA GLN A 97 -21.70 -7.41 -33.71
C GLN A 97 -22.09 -6.96 -35.13
N ASP A 98 -21.93 -5.69 -35.49
CA ASP A 98 -22.13 -5.17 -36.85
C ASP A 98 -21.05 -5.67 -37.82
N LEU A 99 -19.80 -5.83 -37.36
CA LEU A 99 -18.73 -6.45 -38.15
C LEU A 99 -18.92 -7.96 -38.32
N GLU A 100 -19.48 -8.65 -37.32
CA GLU A 100 -19.76 -10.08 -37.36
C GLU A 100 -21.01 -10.39 -38.22
N SER A 101 -22.06 -9.55 -38.12
CA SER A 101 -23.26 -9.65 -38.96
C SER A 101 -23.06 -9.08 -40.37
N GLY A 102 -22.07 -8.19 -40.53
CA GLY A 102 -21.54 -7.65 -41.78
C GLY A 102 -20.63 -8.62 -42.54
N LYS A 103 -21.13 -9.83 -42.81
CA LYS A 103 -20.72 -10.69 -43.94
C LYS A 103 -19.29 -11.25 -43.87
N SER A 104 -19.22 -12.48 -43.37
CA SER A 104 -18.45 -13.55 -44.03
C SER A 104 -18.87 -13.65 -45.50
N GLY A 105 -18.12 -13.00 -46.40
CA GLY A 105 -18.40 -13.07 -47.83
C GLY A 105 -17.64 -12.03 -48.64
N GLY A 106 -16.34 -12.30 -48.85
CA GLY A 106 -15.48 -11.47 -49.67
C GLY A 106 -14.15 -12.14 -49.99
N SER A 107 -14.17 -13.33 -50.58
CA SER A 107 -13.01 -13.89 -51.25
C SER A 107 -12.77 -13.13 -52.57
N GLY A 108 -11.56 -12.61 -52.75
CA GLY A 108 -10.99 -12.26 -54.06
C GLY A 108 -10.98 -10.79 -54.45
N LYS A 109 -9.86 -10.10 -54.22
CA LYS A 109 -9.06 -9.52 -55.32
C LYS A 109 -7.68 -9.06 -54.84
N SER A 110 -6.67 -9.69 -55.44
CA SER A 110 -5.27 -9.30 -55.39
C SER A 110 -5.09 -7.86 -55.89
N GLY A 111 -4.56 -7.00 -55.03
CA GLY A 111 -3.99 -5.71 -55.40
C GLY A 111 -2.48 -5.79 -55.21
N ALA A 112 -1.76 -5.87 -56.32
CA ALA A 112 -0.31 -5.85 -56.35
C ALA A 112 0.22 -4.60 -55.63
N LEU A 113 1.19 -4.79 -54.73
CA LEU A 113 2.02 -3.69 -54.24
C LEU A 113 3.46 -3.98 -54.63
N ASP A 114 3.96 -3.09 -55.48
CA ASP A 114 5.28 -3.02 -56.05
C ASP A 114 6.42 -3.18 -55.02
N LYS A 115 7.39 -4.00 -55.40
CA LYS A 115 8.75 -3.95 -54.87
C LYS A 115 9.49 -2.76 -55.49
N PRO A 116 10.17 -1.92 -54.69
CA PRO A 116 11.37 -1.25 -55.16
C PRO A 116 12.61 -2.11 -54.84
N VAL A 117 13.41 -2.36 -55.88
CA VAL A 117 14.80 -2.83 -55.79
C VAL A 117 15.74 -1.67 -56.08
N ASN A 118 16.66 -1.39 -55.15
CA ASN A 118 18.06 -0.88 -55.28
C ASN A 118 18.43 -0.24 -53.93
N GLY A 119 19.60 -0.45 -53.30
CA GLY A 119 20.84 -1.09 -53.67
C GLY A 119 21.98 -0.45 -52.86
N GLY A 120 22.81 -1.27 -52.19
CA GLY A 120 24.06 -0.87 -51.50
C GLY A 120 23.87 -0.25 -50.11
N THR A 121 24.60 -0.57 -49.05
CA THR A 121 25.95 -1.14 -48.89
C THR A 121 26.16 -1.60 -47.44
N ALA A 122 27.18 -2.45 -47.24
CA ALA A 122 27.94 -2.70 -46.01
C ALA A 122 27.58 -3.95 -45.15
N ASP A 123 28.38 -5.00 -45.41
CA ASP A 123 29.01 -5.93 -44.47
C ASP A 123 28.15 -6.60 -43.37
N GLN A 124 27.69 -7.83 -43.68
CA GLN A 124 27.43 -8.85 -42.67
C GLN A 124 28.57 -9.88 -42.69
N GLN A 125 29.45 -9.80 -41.69
CA GLN A 125 30.36 -10.87 -41.33
C GLN A 125 29.59 -11.97 -40.57
N ILE A 126 29.56 -13.15 -41.19
CA ILE A 126 29.11 -14.41 -40.60
C ILE A 126 30.32 -15.07 -39.91
N ALA A 127 30.20 -15.35 -38.62
CA ALA A 127 31.05 -16.29 -37.88
C ALA A 127 30.18 -16.94 -36.79
N SER A 128 29.57 -18.11 -37.00
CA SER A 128 30.18 -19.46 -36.98
C SER A 128 31.20 -19.65 -35.87
N ASN A 129 30.73 -19.82 -34.63
CA ASN A 129 31.60 -20.24 -33.53
C ASN A 129 31.64 -21.77 -33.47
N ARG A 130 32.72 -22.29 -34.07
CA ARG A 130 33.14 -23.68 -34.12
C ARG A 130 33.86 -24.02 -32.81
N VAL A 131 33.36 -25.02 -32.09
CA VAL A 131 34.10 -25.68 -31.00
C VAL A 131 35.31 -26.42 -31.56
N PRO A 132 36.51 -26.29 -30.99
CA PRO A 132 37.58 -27.25 -31.19
C PRO A 132 37.62 -28.25 -30.03
N ALA A 133 37.52 -29.53 -30.38
CA ALA A 133 37.97 -30.66 -29.57
C ALA A 133 39.36 -31.12 -30.08
N GLY A 134 40.19 -31.63 -29.18
CA GLY A 134 41.53 -32.18 -29.44
C GLY A 134 42.45 -31.97 -28.23
N ASP A 135 42.35 -32.75 -27.16
CA ASP A 135 42.81 -34.15 -26.97
C ASP A 135 44.30 -34.23 -26.54
N THR A 136 44.55 -34.78 -25.35
CA THR A 136 45.62 -35.75 -25.01
C THR A 136 45.81 -35.90 -23.49
N ALA A 137 46.05 -37.15 -23.09
CA ALA A 137 46.04 -37.69 -21.74
C ALA A 137 47.44 -37.80 -21.08
N GLY A 138 47.44 -37.99 -19.75
CA GLY A 138 48.57 -38.41 -18.90
C GLY A 138 49.17 -37.24 -18.10
N THR A 139 49.51 -37.31 -16.80
CA THR A 139 49.77 -38.40 -15.87
C THR A 139 49.78 -37.85 -14.43
N ASP A 140 49.28 -38.64 -13.47
CA ASP A 140 49.78 -38.86 -12.09
C ASP A 140 50.14 -37.66 -11.17
N THR A 141 49.40 -37.46 -10.07
CA THR A 141 49.86 -37.57 -8.66
C THR A 141 48.90 -36.91 -7.65
N LEU A 142 48.89 -37.47 -6.43
CA LEU A 142 48.01 -37.23 -5.29
C LEU A 142 48.08 -35.81 -4.69
N ASP A 143 46.97 -35.28 -4.18
CA ASP A 143 46.68 -35.15 -2.72
C ASP A 143 45.55 -34.13 -2.40
N GLN A 144 44.78 -34.52 -1.40
CA GLN A 144 43.65 -34.03 -0.62
C GLN A 144 43.41 -32.50 -0.46
N SER A 145 42.16 -32.06 -0.73
CA SER A 145 41.39 -31.14 0.14
C SER A 145 39.94 -30.94 -0.38
N THR A 146 38.96 -31.34 0.42
CA THR A 146 37.54 -31.50 0.09
C THR A 146 36.78 -30.17 0.08
N GLY A 147 36.46 -29.65 -1.11
CA GLY A 147 35.44 -28.61 -1.34
C GLY A 147 34.21 -29.23 -2.01
N GLY A 148 33.07 -29.25 -1.32
CA GLY A 148 31.84 -29.89 -1.80
C GLY A 148 31.01 -28.98 -2.71
N GLY A 149 31.33 -28.96 -4.01
CA GLY A 149 30.37 -28.62 -5.05
C GLY A 149 29.59 -29.88 -5.42
N ALA A 150 28.27 -29.89 -5.22
CA ALA A 150 27.44 -31.03 -5.59
C ALA A 150 27.41 -31.20 -7.12
N LEU A 151 27.49 -32.46 -7.57
CA LEU A 151 27.38 -32.85 -8.98
C LEU A 151 25.96 -32.55 -9.52
N PRO A 152 25.78 -32.39 -10.84
CA PRO A 152 24.47 -32.16 -11.43
C PRO A 152 23.50 -33.32 -11.11
N GLN A 153 22.39 -33.02 -10.43
CA GLN A 153 21.33 -34.00 -10.14
C GLN A 153 20.20 -33.88 -11.16
N GLU A 154 19.74 -35.02 -11.66
CA GLU A 154 18.63 -35.12 -12.61
C GLU A 154 17.29 -34.99 -11.87
N LEU A 155 16.44 -34.07 -12.33
CA LEU A 155 15.19 -33.65 -11.66
C LEU A 155 13.97 -34.52 -12.02
N GLY A 156 14.17 -35.65 -12.71
CA GLY A 156 13.11 -36.54 -13.18
C GLY A 156 12.71 -36.29 -14.64
N SER A 157 11.90 -37.19 -15.22
CA SER A 157 11.50 -37.13 -16.62
C SER A 157 9.97 -37.08 -16.80
N ILE A 158 9.50 -36.41 -17.86
CA ILE A 158 8.09 -36.36 -18.25
C ILE A 158 7.87 -37.39 -19.36
N ARG A 159 6.91 -38.30 -19.18
CA ARG A 159 6.57 -39.36 -20.12
C ARG A 159 5.44 -38.90 -21.03
N PHE A 160 5.58 -39.13 -22.33
CA PHE A 160 4.60 -38.77 -23.35
C PHE A 160 4.00 -40.03 -24.01
N ASP A 161 2.75 -39.95 -24.46
CA ASP A 161 2.15 -40.98 -25.30
C ASP A 161 2.66 -40.91 -26.76
N GLU A 162 2.25 -41.87 -27.58
CA GLU A 162 2.62 -41.98 -29.00
C GLU A 162 2.16 -40.76 -29.85
N ASN A 163 1.23 -39.96 -29.31
CA ASN A 163 0.72 -38.74 -29.92
C ASN A 163 1.41 -37.46 -29.38
N GLY A 164 2.38 -37.59 -28.49
CA GLY A 164 3.16 -36.49 -27.92
C GLY A 164 2.51 -35.75 -26.75
N ASN A 165 1.45 -36.32 -26.13
CA ASN A 165 0.82 -35.72 -24.95
C ASN A 165 1.45 -36.27 -23.65
N PRO A 166 1.70 -35.42 -22.62
CA PRO A 166 2.30 -35.87 -21.37
C PRO A 166 1.31 -36.73 -20.58
N ILE A 167 1.69 -37.98 -20.32
CA ILE A 167 0.88 -38.98 -19.59
C ILE A 167 1.36 -39.23 -18.15
N GLY A 168 2.42 -38.54 -17.73
CA GLY A 168 2.88 -38.54 -16.34
C GLY A 168 4.32 -38.04 -16.20
N ALA A 169 4.78 -37.84 -14.97
CA ALA A 169 6.17 -37.51 -14.68
C ALA A 169 6.68 -38.44 -13.57
N ASP A 170 7.91 -38.93 -13.73
CA ASP A 170 8.65 -39.64 -12.70
C ASP A 170 9.61 -38.66 -12.03
N ALA A 171 9.36 -38.35 -10.77
CA ALA A 171 10.29 -37.59 -9.95
C ALA A 171 11.37 -38.53 -9.42
N ASN A 172 12.63 -38.08 -9.46
CA ASN A 172 13.76 -38.85 -8.96
C ASN A 172 13.62 -39.05 -7.43
N PRO A 173 13.48 -40.30 -6.93
CA PRO A 173 13.18 -40.56 -5.51
C PRO A 173 14.37 -40.25 -4.58
N ASP A 174 15.57 -40.08 -5.13
CA ASP A 174 16.78 -39.75 -4.36
C ASP A 174 16.97 -38.23 -4.13
N LEU A 175 16.01 -37.41 -4.58
CA LEU A 175 15.95 -36.01 -4.18
C LEU A 175 15.31 -35.89 -2.80
N ASP A 176 16.15 -35.99 -1.76
CA ASP A 176 15.84 -35.56 -0.40
C ASP A 176 15.56 -34.05 -0.40
N ASN A 177 14.35 -33.66 -0.84
CA ASN A 177 13.85 -32.30 -0.69
C ASN A 177 13.53 -32.07 0.79
N ARG A 178 14.56 -31.76 1.58
CA ARG A 178 14.42 -31.34 2.98
C ARG A 178 13.76 -29.96 3.14
N SER A 179 13.16 -29.43 2.07
CA SER A 179 12.35 -28.23 2.10
C SER A 179 10.91 -28.49 1.63
N ALA A 180 10.32 -29.63 2.01
CA ALA A 180 8.88 -29.78 2.14
C ALA A 180 8.57 -30.99 3.04
N SER A 181 7.84 -30.75 4.14
CA SER A 181 7.17 -31.77 4.96
C SER A 181 8.03 -32.66 5.88
N ILE A 182 8.15 -32.25 7.14
CA ILE A 182 8.18 -33.16 8.31
C ILE A 182 7.40 -32.45 9.44
N GLY A 183 6.33 -32.98 10.02
CA GLY A 183 5.65 -34.24 9.73
C GLY A 183 4.40 -34.37 10.61
N ASN A 184 3.31 -34.84 10.00
CA ASN A 184 2.34 -35.66 10.72
C ASN A 184 2.87 -37.09 10.62
N ASP A 185 3.49 -37.56 11.69
CA ASP A 185 3.52 -38.99 11.99
C ASP A 185 2.11 -39.35 12.47
N ASN A 186 1.42 -40.18 11.69
CA ASN A 186 0.66 -41.24 12.33
C ASN A 186 0.48 -42.41 11.37
N SER A 187 1.38 -43.38 11.46
CA SER A 187 1.05 -44.78 11.15
C SER A 187 1.13 -45.60 12.43
N LEU A 188 0.01 -45.65 13.15
CA LEU A 188 -0.32 -46.76 14.04
C LEU A 188 -1.10 -47.82 13.22
N PRO A 189 -0.78 -49.11 13.36
CA PRO A 189 -1.46 -50.18 12.64
C PRO A 189 -2.84 -50.48 13.27
N GLY A 190 -3.89 -50.48 12.45
CA GLY A 190 -5.24 -50.89 12.84
C GLY A 190 -6.32 -50.29 11.95
N VAL A 191 -6.64 -50.98 10.85
CA VAL A 191 -7.76 -50.67 9.95
C VAL A 191 -9.01 -51.41 10.42
N GLU A 192 -10.09 -50.67 10.70
CA GLU A 192 -11.46 -51.18 10.58
C GLU A 192 -12.29 -50.18 9.74
N ASP A 193 -13.04 -50.77 8.82
CA ASP A 193 -13.77 -50.23 7.68
C ASP A 193 -14.70 -49.03 7.90
N GLY A 194 -14.70 -48.10 6.94
CA GLY A 194 -15.74 -47.08 6.76
C GLY A 194 -15.34 -45.93 5.81
N LEU A 195 -15.54 -46.09 4.50
CA LEU A 195 -15.53 -44.99 3.52
C LEU A 195 -16.77 -44.08 3.67
N PRO A 196 -16.80 -42.84 3.13
CA PRO A 196 -15.79 -41.79 3.10
C PRO A 196 -16.35 -40.46 3.65
N GLN A 197 -15.57 -39.67 4.38
CA GLN A 197 -15.86 -38.24 4.50
C GLN A 197 -14.68 -37.47 3.94
N ALA A 198 -14.92 -36.87 2.78
CA ALA A 198 -14.08 -35.83 2.23
C ALA A 198 -13.92 -34.75 3.29
N SER A 199 -12.79 -34.78 3.99
CA SER A 199 -12.31 -33.65 4.76
C SER A 199 -11.99 -32.56 3.77
N GLN A 200 -12.96 -31.65 3.65
CA GLN A 200 -12.77 -30.36 3.02
C GLN A 200 -11.46 -29.78 3.53
N SER A 201 -10.57 -29.48 2.58
CA SER A 201 -9.41 -28.64 2.83
C SER A 201 -9.91 -27.39 3.55
N SER A 202 -9.43 -27.26 4.77
CA SER A 202 -9.94 -26.42 5.82
C SER A 202 -10.27 -24.98 5.38
N SER A 203 -11.56 -24.66 5.37
CA SER A 203 -12.09 -23.32 5.61
C SER A 203 -11.88 -22.86 7.07
N ALA A 204 -10.87 -23.40 7.77
CA ALA A 204 -10.73 -23.31 9.23
C ALA A 204 -9.79 -22.20 9.73
N SER A 205 -9.27 -21.34 8.85
CA SER A 205 -8.44 -20.19 9.22
C SER A 205 -9.14 -18.84 9.00
N LEU A 206 -10.39 -18.84 8.54
CA LEU A 206 -11.14 -17.60 8.27
C LEU A 206 -11.66 -16.90 9.54
N ASP A 207 -11.55 -17.53 10.71
CA ASP A 207 -12.02 -16.95 11.99
C ASP A 207 -10.91 -16.26 12.79
N ASN A 208 -9.63 -16.46 12.44
CA ASN A 208 -8.52 -15.84 13.13
C ASN A 208 -8.10 -14.52 12.44
N PRO A 209 -8.20 -13.36 13.12
CA PRO A 209 -7.81 -12.08 12.53
C PRO A 209 -6.37 -12.07 12.01
N ASP A 210 -5.44 -12.66 12.76
CA ASP A 210 -4.03 -12.61 12.38
C ASP A 210 -3.77 -13.41 11.09
N ASP A 211 -4.38 -14.59 10.93
CA ASP A 211 -4.19 -15.42 9.75
C ASP A 211 -4.73 -14.72 8.49
N LEU A 212 -5.95 -14.17 8.56
CA LEU A 212 -6.54 -13.39 7.47
C LEU A 212 -5.69 -12.17 7.09
N TYR A 213 -5.16 -11.46 8.09
CA TYR A 213 -4.26 -10.34 7.84
C TYR A 213 -2.96 -10.80 7.16
N GLN A 214 -2.37 -11.92 7.59
CA GLN A 214 -1.11 -12.41 7.01
C GLN A 214 -1.28 -12.87 5.55
N VAL A 215 -2.40 -13.52 5.22
CA VAL A 215 -2.71 -13.91 3.83
C VAL A 215 -2.81 -12.66 2.94
N ALA A 216 -3.62 -11.68 3.34
CA ALA A 216 -3.76 -10.41 2.62
C ALA A 216 -2.43 -9.66 2.47
N TYR A 217 -1.61 -9.66 3.52
CA TYR A 217 -0.30 -9.04 3.50
C TYR A 217 0.68 -9.78 2.59
N GLY A 218 0.61 -11.11 2.51
CA GLY A 218 1.36 -11.92 1.55
C GLY A 218 1.10 -11.51 0.10
N HIS A 219 -0.14 -11.14 -0.23
CA HIS A 219 -0.50 -10.63 -1.56
C HIS A 219 0.09 -9.24 -1.85
N VAL A 220 0.24 -8.38 -0.84
CA VAL A 220 0.98 -7.11 -1.03
C VAL A 220 2.45 -7.36 -1.35
N LEU A 221 3.08 -8.33 -0.68
CA LEU A 221 4.49 -8.64 -0.86
C LEU A 221 4.79 -9.28 -2.22
N SER A 222 3.86 -10.08 -2.75
CA SER A 222 3.96 -10.67 -4.09
C SER A 222 3.60 -9.70 -5.22
N GLY A 223 2.95 -8.57 -4.89
CA GLY A 223 2.50 -7.58 -5.87
C GLY A 223 1.11 -7.85 -6.43
N ASP A 224 0.40 -8.85 -5.91
CA ASP A 224 -0.98 -9.18 -6.27
C ASP A 224 -1.98 -8.20 -5.61
N TYR A 225 -1.84 -6.92 -5.94
CA TYR A 225 -2.57 -5.84 -5.27
C TYR A 225 -4.09 -5.93 -5.42
N GLN A 226 -4.59 -6.49 -6.52
CA GLN A 226 -6.02 -6.73 -6.73
C GLN A 226 -6.59 -7.73 -5.71
N LEU A 227 -5.82 -8.78 -5.39
CA LEU A 227 -6.24 -9.78 -4.42
C LEU A 227 -6.06 -9.25 -3.00
N ALA A 228 -4.93 -8.58 -2.72
CA ALA A 228 -4.68 -7.92 -1.45
C ALA A 228 -5.78 -6.91 -1.10
N GLU A 229 -6.23 -6.09 -2.06
CA GLU A 229 -7.34 -5.16 -1.84
C GLU A 229 -8.61 -5.88 -1.40
N ARG A 230 -8.99 -6.96 -2.07
CA ARG A 230 -10.17 -7.73 -1.73
C ARG A 230 -10.09 -8.29 -0.31
N GLU A 231 -8.99 -8.96 0.01
CA GLU A 231 -8.83 -9.61 1.31
C GLU A 231 -8.69 -8.62 2.46
N PHE A 232 -8.05 -7.46 2.26
CA PHE A 232 -8.06 -6.41 3.27
C PHE A 232 -9.44 -5.79 3.46
N ARG A 233 -10.28 -5.70 2.43
CA ARG A 233 -11.67 -5.27 2.59
C ARG A 233 -12.45 -6.28 3.41
N ASP A 234 -12.35 -7.55 3.08
CA ASP A 234 -13.00 -8.63 3.83
C ASP A 234 -12.53 -8.64 5.30
N TYR A 235 -11.23 -8.52 5.55
CA TYR A 235 -10.67 -8.39 6.89
C TYR A 235 -11.24 -7.20 7.66
N LEU A 236 -11.37 -6.03 7.02
CA LEU A 236 -11.87 -4.81 7.65
C LEU A 236 -13.39 -4.83 7.87
N ASP A 237 -14.14 -5.58 7.07
CA ASP A 237 -15.58 -5.80 7.27
C ASP A 237 -15.83 -6.66 8.52
N ILE A 238 -14.97 -7.65 8.77
CA ILE A 238 -15.07 -8.56 9.94
C ILE A 238 -14.45 -7.92 11.18
N PHE A 239 -13.30 -7.24 11.06
CA PHE A 239 -12.52 -6.70 12.16
C PHE A 239 -12.27 -5.18 12.07
N PRO A 240 -13.30 -4.33 11.96
CA PRO A 240 -13.16 -2.89 11.71
C PRO A 240 -12.44 -2.12 12.82
N LYS A 241 -12.33 -2.71 14.02
CA LYS A 241 -11.66 -2.12 15.20
C LYS A 241 -10.62 -3.07 15.81
N GLY A 242 -10.21 -4.11 15.07
CA GLY A 242 -9.17 -5.05 15.53
C GLY A 242 -7.81 -4.37 15.73
N GLU A 243 -6.88 -5.06 16.39
CA GLU A 243 -5.54 -4.52 16.65
C GLU A 243 -4.83 -4.09 15.36
N LYS A 244 -4.97 -4.88 14.29
CA LYS A 244 -4.39 -4.59 12.98
C LYS A 244 -5.28 -3.72 12.09
N ALA A 245 -6.43 -3.23 12.54
CA ALA A 245 -7.36 -2.48 11.66
C ALA A 245 -6.71 -1.23 11.06
N ALA A 246 -5.88 -0.51 11.82
CA ALA A 246 -5.13 0.62 11.29
C ALA A 246 -4.10 0.17 10.23
N ASP A 247 -3.35 -0.90 10.50
CA ASP A 247 -2.36 -1.43 9.55
C ASP A 247 -3.03 -1.98 8.29
N ALA A 248 -4.15 -2.69 8.41
CA ALA A 248 -4.93 -3.23 7.31
C ALA A 248 -5.51 -2.12 6.41
N ASN A 249 -6.06 -1.05 7.01
CA ASN A 249 -6.50 0.12 6.23
C ASN A 249 -5.35 0.77 5.47
N PHE A 250 -4.16 0.82 6.07
CA PHE A 250 -2.98 1.33 5.39
C PHE A 250 -2.61 0.46 4.18
N TRP A 251 -2.56 -0.86 4.35
CA TRP A 251 -2.21 -1.77 3.24
C TRP A 251 -3.28 -1.84 2.16
N LEU A 252 -4.56 -1.71 2.51
CA LEU A 252 -5.63 -1.53 1.54
C LEU A 252 -5.39 -0.29 0.65
N GLY A 253 -5.09 0.84 1.27
CA GLY A 253 -4.76 2.07 0.55
C GLY A 253 -3.49 1.93 -0.30
N GLU A 254 -2.47 1.23 0.19
CA GLU A 254 -1.24 0.96 -0.56
C GLU A 254 -1.50 0.07 -1.77
N ALA A 255 -2.31 -0.97 -1.63
CA ALA A 255 -2.71 -1.85 -2.72
C ALA A 255 -3.47 -1.05 -3.79
N GLN A 256 -4.41 -0.19 -3.40
CA GLN A 256 -5.14 0.69 -4.31
C GLN A 256 -4.22 1.69 -5.00
N TYR A 257 -3.31 2.32 -4.26
CA TYR A 257 -2.32 3.25 -4.81
C TYR A 257 -1.43 2.56 -5.85
N SER A 258 -1.00 1.33 -5.56
CA SER A 258 -0.09 0.57 -6.43
C SER A 258 -0.77 0.10 -7.72
N GLN A 259 -2.09 -0.07 -7.69
CA GLN A 259 -2.92 -0.31 -8.87
C GLN A 259 -3.19 0.95 -9.71
N GLY A 260 -2.81 2.14 -9.24
CA GLY A 260 -3.15 3.41 -9.87
C GLY A 260 -4.55 3.92 -9.55
N ASN A 261 -5.27 3.26 -8.64
CA ASN A 261 -6.60 3.65 -8.17
C ASN A 261 -6.46 4.76 -7.11
N PHE A 262 -5.93 5.91 -7.52
CA PHE A 262 -5.55 6.99 -6.60
C PHE A 262 -6.76 7.65 -5.92
N ASN A 263 -7.93 7.64 -6.56
CA ASN A 263 -9.17 8.14 -5.96
C ASN A 263 -9.61 7.28 -4.77
N GLU A 264 -9.60 5.97 -4.95
CA GLU A 264 -9.93 4.96 -3.95
C GLU A 264 -8.91 5.01 -2.83
N ALA A 265 -7.62 5.04 -3.17
CA ALA A 265 -6.54 5.17 -2.19
C ALA A 265 -6.69 6.43 -1.33
N ALA A 266 -6.96 7.58 -1.95
CA ALA A 266 -7.18 8.84 -1.21
C ALA A 266 -8.37 8.72 -0.24
N LYS A 267 -9.49 8.12 -0.66
CA LYS A 267 -10.65 7.87 0.22
C LYS A 267 -10.28 6.95 1.38
N THR A 268 -9.62 5.83 1.09
CA THR A 268 -9.19 4.86 2.11
C THR A 268 -8.26 5.52 3.13
N PHE A 269 -7.22 6.22 2.69
CA PHE A 269 -6.28 6.88 3.60
C PHE A 269 -6.93 8.01 4.40
N LEU A 270 -7.85 8.79 3.81
CA LEU A 270 -8.59 9.82 4.53
C LEU A 270 -9.44 9.21 5.64
N ASN A 271 -10.26 8.19 5.32
CA ASN A 271 -11.13 7.52 6.28
C ASN A 271 -10.30 6.85 7.38
N ALA A 272 -9.25 6.11 7.00
CA ALA A 272 -8.34 5.47 7.93
C ALA A 272 -7.68 6.47 8.88
N HIS A 273 -7.25 7.63 8.37
CA HIS A 273 -6.66 8.67 9.18
C HIS A 273 -7.67 9.31 10.15
N GLN A 274 -8.93 9.52 9.73
CA GLN A 274 -9.98 10.04 10.60
C GLN A 274 -10.28 9.06 11.75
N THR A 275 -10.39 7.77 11.45
CA THR A 275 -10.68 6.73 12.44
C THR A 275 -9.49 6.43 13.34
N PHE A 276 -8.28 6.36 12.78
CA PHE A 276 -7.06 5.91 13.46
C PHE A 276 -6.02 7.01 13.63
N SER A 277 -6.45 8.27 13.81
CA SER A 277 -5.58 9.47 13.91
C SER A 277 -4.51 9.42 15.00
N LYS A 278 -4.66 8.54 16.00
CA LYS A 278 -3.69 8.33 17.11
C LYS A 278 -2.83 7.08 16.94
N SER A 279 -3.06 6.28 15.89
CA SER A 279 -2.30 5.06 15.65
C SER A 279 -0.85 5.39 15.25
N LYS A 280 0.05 4.42 15.42
CA LYS A 280 1.43 4.54 14.96
C LYS A 280 1.56 4.75 13.45
N LYS A 281 0.53 4.34 12.68
CA LYS A 281 0.46 4.44 11.21
C LYS A 281 -0.18 5.75 10.72
N ALA A 282 -0.77 6.54 11.61
CA ALA A 282 -1.47 7.77 11.25
C ALA A 282 -0.62 8.78 10.45
N PRO A 283 0.69 9.00 10.77
CA PRO A 283 1.56 9.86 9.96
C PRO A 283 1.75 9.33 8.54
N GLU A 284 1.97 8.01 8.39
CA GLU A 284 2.12 7.34 7.11
C GLU A 284 0.85 7.41 6.26
N MET A 285 -0.33 7.22 6.87
CA MET A 285 -1.62 7.36 6.18
C MET A 285 -1.81 8.79 5.64
N LEU A 286 -1.49 9.81 6.44
CA LEU A 286 -1.65 11.21 6.01
C LEU A 286 -0.65 11.59 4.91
N LEU A 287 0.58 11.08 4.98
CA LEU A 287 1.55 11.19 3.89
C LEU A 287 1.02 10.54 2.61
N LYS A 288 0.50 9.31 2.69
CA LYS A 288 -0.04 8.59 1.53
C LYS A 288 -1.30 9.20 0.95
N LEU A 289 -2.15 9.83 1.77
CA LEU A 289 -3.23 10.68 1.30
C LEU A 289 -2.68 11.84 0.45
N GLY A 290 -1.66 12.56 0.94
CA GLY A 290 -1.01 13.64 0.19
C GLY A 290 -0.42 13.16 -1.13
N MET A 291 0.23 12.00 -1.14
CA MET A 291 0.77 11.38 -2.36
C MET A 291 -0.33 10.97 -3.35
N SER A 292 -1.43 10.40 -2.86
CA SER A 292 -2.58 10.01 -3.69
C SER A 292 -3.23 11.23 -4.34
N LEU A 293 -3.42 12.32 -3.58
CA LEU A 293 -3.93 13.59 -4.11
C LEU A 293 -2.99 14.20 -5.16
N ALA A 294 -1.68 14.07 -4.96
CA ALA A 294 -0.69 14.53 -5.94
C ALA A 294 -0.74 13.71 -7.24
N ALA A 295 -1.02 12.40 -7.15
CA ALA A 295 -1.18 11.54 -8.32
C ALA A 295 -2.49 11.82 -9.08
N LEU A 296 -3.47 12.44 -8.43
CA LEU A 296 -4.72 12.94 -9.03
C LEU A 296 -4.59 14.38 -9.58
N ASP A 297 -3.38 14.89 -9.77
CA ASP A 297 -3.08 16.29 -10.16
C ASP A 297 -3.66 17.37 -9.22
N ASN A 298 -4.12 17.00 -8.03
CA ASN A 298 -4.62 17.94 -7.02
C ASN A 298 -3.46 18.46 -6.16
N ARG A 299 -2.52 19.15 -6.81
CA ARG A 299 -1.26 19.62 -6.21
C ARG A 299 -1.46 20.52 -4.99
N GLU A 300 -2.41 21.45 -5.06
CA GLU A 300 -2.66 22.41 -3.97
C GLU A 300 -3.11 21.70 -2.70
N THR A 301 -4.09 20.80 -2.83
CA THR A 301 -4.59 20.01 -1.69
C THR A 301 -3.51 19.05 -1.20
N ALA A 302 -2.74 18.43 -2.09
CA ALA A 302 -1.60 17.58 -1.71
C ALA A 302 -0.57 18.35 -0.87
N CYS A 303 -0.15 19.55 -1.30
CA CYS A 303 0.78 20.40 -0.55
C CYS A 303 0.23 20.78 0.84
N ALA A 304 -1.06 21.09 0.94
CA ALA A 304 -1.71 21.36 2.22
C ALA A 304 -1.68 20.12 3.15
N THR A 305 -2.06 18.96 2.63
CA THR A 305 -2.06 17.69 3.37
C THR A 305 -0.66 17.30 3.85
N LEU A 306 0.35 17.41 2.98
CA LEU A 306 1.74 17.07 3.32
C LEU A 306 2.31 18.00 4.41
N ARG A 307 1.97 19.30 4.39
CA ARG A 307 2.35 20.23 5.48
C ARG A 307 1.72 19.84 6.81
N GLU A 308 0.51 19.32 6.79
CA GLU A 308 -0.20 18.92 8.00
C GLU A 308 0.47 17.73 8.69
N VAL A 309 1.18 16.84 7.97
CA VAL A 309 1.94 15.72 8.55
C VAL A 309 2.93 16.20 9.61
N ASN A 310 3.78 17.18 9.26
CA ASN A 310 4.80 17.70 10.17
C ASN A 310 4.20 18.48 11.35
N LYS A 311 3.02 19.07 11.17
CA LYS A 311 2.33 19.87 12.19
C LYS A 311 1.57 19.00 13.19
N ARG A 312 0.87 17.97 12.73
CA ARG A 312 0.10 17.05 13.59
C ARG A 312 0.95 15.96 14.21
N TYR A 313 1.99 15.52 13.52
CA TYR A 313 2.87 14.44 13.95
C TYR A 313 4.31 14.93 14.04
N PRO A 314 4.61 15.85 14.98
CA PRO A 314 5.97 16.34 15.19
C PRO A 314 6.93 15.22 15.58
N ASP A 315 6.44 14.11 16.11
CA ASP A 315 7.22 12.93 16.50
C ASP A 315 7.20 11.80 15.44
N ALA A 316 6.68 12.07 14.24
CA ALA A 316 6.72 11.09 13.15
C ALA A 316 8.15 10.61 12.86
N SER A 317 8.25 9.38 12.35
CA SER A 317 9.53 8.76 12.03
C SER A 317 10.35 9.61 11.05
N LYS A 318 11.69 9.51 11.12
CA LYS A 318 12.58 10.23 10.20
C LYS A 318 12.27 9.89 8.74
N ALA A 319 11.90 8.64 8.45
CA ALA A 319 11.53 8.19 7.11
C ALA A 319 10.30 8.93 6.59
N VAL A 320 9.23 9.04 7.41
CA VAL A 320 8.02 9.79 7.04
C VAL A 320 8.35 11.26 6.77
N LYS A 321 9.05 11.92 7.70
CA LYS A 321 9.44 13.33 7.54
C LYS A 321 10.28 13.57 6.30
N SER A 322 11.25 12.70 6.03
CA SER A 322 12.09 12.77 4.84
C SER A 322 11.27 12.60 3.57
N LYS A 323 10.31 11.66 3.55
CA LYS A 323 9.44 11.43 2.40
C LYS A 323 8.49 12.61 2.17
N VAL A 324 7.90 13.17 3.23
CA VAL A 324 7.09 14.41 3.16
C VAL A 324 7.91 15.53 2.51
N SER A 325 9.13 15.78 2.99
CA SER A 325 10.00 16.83 2.42
C SER A 325 10.30 16.58 0.94
N SER A 326 10.59 15.33 0.56
CA SER A 326 10.84 14.97 -0.84
C SER A 326 9.62 15.19 -1.73
N GLU A 327 8.42 14.82 -1.25
CA GLU A 327 7.18 15.04 -2.01
C GLU A 327 6.83 16.53 -2.12
N GLN A 328 7.04 17.31 -1.06
CA GLN A 328 6.85 18.75 -1.10
C GLN A 328 7.77 19.42 -2.14
N SER A 329 9.06 19.07 -2.14
CA SER A 329 10.00 19.57 -3.15
C SER A 329 9.63 19.15 -4.56
N ARG A 330 9.23 17.88 -4.76
CA ARG A 330 8.77 17.36 -6.06
C ARG A 330 7.57 18.16 -6.60
N LEU A 331 6.65 18.54 -5.71
CA LEU A 331 5.44 19.27 -6.05
C LEU A 331 5.62 20.79 -6.07
N SER A 332 6.80 21.30 -5.76
CA SER A 332 7.04 22.75 -5.58
C SER A 332 6.04 23.38 -4.62
N CYS A 333 5.81 22.68 -3.50
CA CYS A 333 5.33 23.27 -2.27
C CYS A 333 6.52 24.00 -1.58
#